data_AF-A0A3L6JMR0-F1
#
_entry.id   AF-A0A3L6JMR0-F1
#
_cell.length_a   1.000
_cell.length_b   1.000
_cell.length_c   1.000
_cell.angle_alpha   90.00
_cell.angle_beta   90.00
_cell.angle_gamma   90.00
#
_symmetry.space_group_name_H-M   'P 1'
#
loop_
_entity.id
_entity.type
_entity.pdbx_description
1 polymer ?
#
loop_
_entity_poly.entity_id
_entity_poly.type
_entity_poly.pdbx_seq_one_letter_code
_entity_poly.pdbx_strand_id
1 'polypeptide(L)'
;MSEKPKYSFKCLENECPQRACCTREPVTVTLGDIVRWNEQDYLSHIVPGVVIQMPESDTDALILVTARRQLKKDASKTACVFYHEESNACSIRYARPISCRTFPLQFAGENFVLSNKECSGIGKGEVARDALKEARNTAELEFKERLETEKTLPGLYTVFMSLMLRQSAEAMKDLSDEDRKRIDEIMSRRSSSEEGQGAESGD
;
A
#
# COMPACT_ATOMS: atom_id res chain seq x y z
N MET A 1 -43.46 1.71 -5.83
CA MET A 1 -42.10 1.71 -6.42
C MET A 1 -41.15 2.12 -5.31
N SER A 2 -40.35 1.20 -4.78
CA SER A 2 -39.40 1.53 -3.72
C SER A 2 -38.25 2.33 -4.35
N GLU A 3 -38.15 3.62 -4.04
CA GLU A 3 -37.04 4.45 -4.52
C GLU A 3 -35.73 3.79 -4.11
N LYS A 4 -34.81 3.59 -5.06
CA LYS A 4 -33.48 3.06 -4.76
C LYS A 4 -32.86 3.95 -3.67
N PRO A 5 -32.40 3.40 -2.53
CA PRO A 5 -31.83 4.20 -1.48
C PRO A 5 -30.65 5.00 -2.03
N LYS A 6 -30.72 6.33 -1.91
CA LYS A 6 -29.61 7.22 -2.25
C LYS A 6 -28.42 6.84 -1.36
N TYR A 7 -27.23 6.74 -1.95
CA TYR A 7 -26.01 6.47 -1.20
C TYR A 7 -25.89 7.46 -0.04
N SER A 8 -25.88 6.94 1.18
CA SER A 8 -25.57 7.68 2.40
C SER A 8 -24.42 7.00 3.12
N PHE A 9 -23.44 7.78 3.53
CA PHE A 9 -22.28 7.30 4.26
C PHE A 9 -21.76 8.37 5.23
N LYS A 10 -21.54 7.95 6.47
CA LYS A 10 -20.81 8.72 7.48
C LYS A 10 -19.66 7.87 8.01
N CYS A 11 -18.43 8.35 7.83
CA CYS A 11 -17.28 7.73 8.48
C CYS A 11 -17.44 7.85 10.00
N LEU A 12 -17.44 6.71 10.70
CA LEU A 12 -17.57 6.68 12.16
C LEU A 12 -16.25 6.95 12.89
N GLU A 13 -15.17 7.17 12.13
CA GLU A 13 -13.84 7.46 12.68
C GLU A 13 -13.48 6.54 13.84
N ASN A 14 -13.12 7.10 15.00
CA ASN A 14 -12.71 6.41 16.22
C ASN A 14 -13.76 5.44 16.79
N GLU A 15 -15.02 5.61 16.42
CA GLU A 15 -16.15 4.78 16.83
C GLU A 15 -16.42 3.61 15.87
N CYS A 16 -15.67 3.49 14.75
CA CYS A 16 -15.84 2.39 13.80
C CYS A 16 -15.36 1.07 14.43
N PRO A 17 -16.26 0.09 14.68
CA PRO A 17 -15.93 -1.13 15.42
C PRO A 17 -15.13 -2.13 14.59
N GLN A 18 -15.40 -2.20 13.27
CA GLN A 18 -14.76 -3.16 12.37
C GLN A 18 -13.46 -2.65 11.74
N ARG A 19 -13.21 -1.34 11.82
CA ARG A 19 -12.07 -0.66 11.16
C ARG A 19 -11.79 -1.11 9.74
N ALA A 20 -12.86 -1.39 8.98
CA ALA A 20 -12.75 -1.99 7.65
C ALA A 20 -11.81 -1.23 6.70
N CYS A 21 -11.68 0.09 6.84
CA CYS A 21 -10.75 0.90 6.03
C CYS A 21 -9.25 0.64 6.35
N CYS A 22 -8.92 0.25 7.59
CA CYS A 22 -7.56 -0.02 8.06
C CYS A 22 -7.18 -1.50 7.98
N THR A 23 -8.17 -2.39 8.02
CA THR A 23 -7.97 -3.85 7.97
C THR A 23 -8.14 -4.43 6.57
N ARG A 24 -8.79 -3.73 5.62
CA ARG A 24 -8.87 -4.16 4.22
C ARG A 24 -7.49 -4.29 3.58
N GLU A 25 -7.40 -5.16 2.59
CA GLU A 25 -6.23 -5.36 1.76
C GLU A 25 -6.62 -5.34 0.28
N PRO A 26 -5.87 -4.62 -0.58
CA PRO A 26 -4.79 -3.68 -0.27
C PRO A 26 -5.29 -2.28 0.14
N VAL A 27 -4.42 -1.50 0.81
CA VAL A 27 -4.56 -0.04 0.91
C VAL A 27 -3.58 0.57 -0.09
N THR A 28 -4.10 0.93 -1.25
CA THR A 28 -3.30 1.45 -2.37
C THR A 28 -2.86 2.89 -2.11
N VAL A 29 -1.68 3.21 -2.62
CA VAL A 29 -1.06 4.53 -2.62
C VAL A 29 -0.85 4.94 -4.07
N THR A 30 -1.12 6.19 -4.42
CA THR A 30 -0.88 6.72 -5.76
C THR A 30 0.35 7.62 -5.78
N LEU A 31 0.91 7.88 -6.97
CA LEU A 31 1.91 8.96 -7.13
C LEU A 31 1.33 10.31 -6.69
N GLY A 32 0.02 10.53 -6.88
CA GLY A 32 -0.68 11.70 -6.36
C GLY A 32 -0.66 11.80 -4.83
N ASP A 33 -0.72 10.67 -4.11
CA ASP A 33 -0.55 10.66 -2.66
C ASP A 33 0.85 11.11 -2.24
N ILE A 34 1.88 10.65 -2.95
CA ILE A 34 3.27 11.06 -2.72
C ILE A 34 3.42 12.57 -2.89
N VAL A 35 2.87 13.13 -3.98
CA VAL A 35 2.89 14.58 -4.23
C VAL A 35 2.20 15.33 -3.10
N ARG A 36 0.99 14.90 -2.69
CA ARG A 36 0.25 15.52 -1.58
C ARG A 36 1.01 15.46 -0.26
N TRP A 37 1.68 14.35 0.05
CA TRP A 37 2.47 14.24 1.27
C TRP A 37 3.69 15.14 1.26
N ASN A 38 4.31 15.32 0.10
CA ASN A 38 5.42 16.24 -0.08
C ASN A 38 4.98 17.70 0.11
N GLU A 39 3.86 18.10 -0.51
CA GLU A 39 3.29 19.45 -0.37
C GLU A 39 2.88 19.78 1.08
N GLN A 40 2.54 18.75 1.86
CA GLN A 40 2.14 18.87 3.27
C GLN A 40 3.29 18.68 4.27
N ASP A 41 4.52 18.48 3.79
CA ASP A 41 5.70 18.18 4.63
C ASP A 41 5.53 16.93 5.51
N TYR A 42 4.77 15.94 5.03
CA TYR A 42 4.56 14.65 5.70
C TYR A 42 5.31 13.50 5.06
N LEU A 43 5.97 13.72 3.91
CA LEU A 43 6.58 12.66 3.13
C LEU A 43 7.56 11.79 3.94
N SER A 44 8.46 12.42 4.68
CA SER A 44 9.48 11.73 5.50
C SER A 44 8.88 10.83 6.59
N HIS A 45 7.69 11.18 7.09
CA HIS A 45 6.98 10.43 8.14
C HIS A 45 6.12 9.29 7.59
N ILE A 46 5.69 9.38 6.33
CA ILE A 46 4.75 8.42 5.73
C ILE A 46 5.45 7.43 4.80
N VAL A 47 6.41 7.86 3.97
CA VAL A 47 7.07 7.00 2.99
C VAL A 47 7.67 5.71 3.58
N PRO A 48 8.28 5.70 4.78
CA PRO A 48 8.80 4.46 5.36
C PRO A 48 7.75 3.36 5.56
N GLY A 49 6.46 3.72 5.62
CA GLY A 49 5.33 2.81 5.71
C GLY A 49 4.71 2.44 4.36
N VAL A 50 5.36 2.75 3.24
CA VAL A 50 4.88 2.46 1.88
C VAL A 50 5.84 1.47 1.22
N VAL A 51 5.27 0.47 0.55
CA VAL A 51 6.02 -0.58 -0.15
C VAL A 51 5.48 -0.77 -1.55
N ILE A 52 6.36 -1.24 -2.44
CA ILE A 52 5.96 -1.74 -3.75
C ILE A 52 5.49 -3.19 -3.54
N GLN A 53 4.25 -3.48 -3.93
CA GLN A 53 3.78 -4.85 -4.02
C GLN A 53 4.13 -5.38 -5.41
N MET A 54 4.96 -6.42 -5.43
CA MET A 54 5.35 -7.09 -6.66
C MET A 54 4.17 -7.88 -7.23
N PRO A 55 4.01 -7.91 -8.56
CA PRO A 55 3.01 -8.76 -9.20
C PRO A 55 3.29 -10.24 -8.90
N GLU A 56 2.25 -11.01 -8.61
CA GLU A 56 2.36 -12.47 -8.42
C GLU A 56 2.24 -13.23 -9.75
N SER A 57 1.59 -12.61 -10.74
CA SER A 57 1.43 -13.12 -12.09
C SER A 57 1.78 -12.07 -13.16
N ASP A 58 2.02 -12.52 -14.39
CA ASP A 58 2.31 -11.62 -15.54
C ASP A 58 1.15 -10.67 -15.87
N THR A 59 -0.05 -10.94 -15.35
CA THR A 59 -1.22 -10.08 -15.53
C THR A 59 -1.40 -9.04 -14.43
N ASP A 60 -0.68 -9.17 -13.31
CA ASP A 60 -0.80 -8.25 -12.20
C ASP A 60 0.03 -6.98 -12.43
N ALA A 61 -0.52 -5.85 -12.01
CA ALA A 61 0.20 -4.59 -12.05
C ALA A 61 1.12 -4.45 -10.83
N LEU A 62 2.27 -3.81 -11.04
CA LEU A 62 3.07 -3.26 -9.96
C LEU A 62 2.28 -2.13 -9.28
N ILE A 63 2.07 -2.21 -7.97
CA ILE A 63 1.30 -1.20 -7.23
C ILE A 63 2.05 -0.73 -5.97
N LEU A 64 1.76 0.50 -5.54
CA LEU A 64 2.20 1.01 -4.24
C LEU A 64 1.11 0.75 -3.21
N VAL A 65 1.50 0.22 -2.05
CA VAL A 65 0.59 -0.06 -0.94
C VAL A 65 1.21 0.36 0.38
N THR A 66 0.37 0.60 1.38
CA THR A 66 0.90 0.75 2.74
C THR A 66 1.37 -0.61 3.27
N ALA A 67 2.52 -0.63 3.93
CA ALA A 67 2.99 -1.80 4.66
C ALA A 67 1.94 -2.27 5.68
N ARG A 68 1.98 -3.57 5.99
CA ARG A 68 1.05 -4.22 6.91
C ARG A 68 1.77 -4.71 8.15
N ARG A 69 1.06 -4.73 9.28
CA ARG A 69 1.52 -5.32 10.55
C ARG A 69 0.44 -6.21 11.14
N GLN A 70 0.84 -7.25 11.85
CA GLN A 70 -0.08 -8.09 12.63
C GLN A 70 -0.71 -7.26 13.77
N LEU A 71 -1.98 -7.53 14.07
CA LEU A 71 -2.67 -6.91 15.19
C LEU A 71 -2.23 -7.57 16.51
N LYS A 72 -2.11 -6.77 17.58
CA LYS A 72 -1.72 -7.26 18.91
C LYS A 72 -2.80 -8.17 19.50
N LYS A 73 -4.08 -7.86 19.31
CA LYS A 73 -5.19 -8.66 19.86
C LYS A 73 -5.57 -9.86 19.00
N ASP A 74 -5.15 -9.90 17.73
CA ASP A 74 -5.50 -10.97 16.80
C ASP A 74 -4.36 -11.18 15.79
N ALA A 75 -3.42 -12.08 16.14
CA ALA A 75 -2.25 -12.37 15.33
C ALA A 75 -2.59 -12.99 13.95
N SER A 76 -3.82 -13.50 13.77
CA SER A 76 -4.28 -14.03 12.48
C SER A 76 -4.65 -12.93 11.47
N LYS A 77 -4.76 -11.68 11.93
CA LYS A 77 -5.15 -10.53 11.11
C LYS A 77 -4.02 -9.53 10.99
N THR A 78 -3.97 -8.90 9.83
CA THR A 78 -3.07 -7.80 9.54
C THR A 78 -3.87 -6.50 9.36
N ALA A 79 -3.22 -5.38 9.64
CA ALA A 79 -3.74 -4.05 9.38
C ALA A 79 -2.66 -3.15 8.77
N CYS A 80 -3.10 -2.05 8.17
CA CYS A 80 -2.21 -0.97 7.74
C CYS A 80 -1.26 -0.55 8.88
N VAL A 81 0.02 -0.33 8.56
CA VAL A 81 1.04 0.08 9.53
C VAL A 81 0.68 1.34 10.32
N PHE A 82 -0.11 2.24 9.72
CA PHE A 82 -0.58 3.49 10.33
C PHE A 82 -1.80 3.33 11.25
N TYR A 83 -2.34 2.13 11.42
CA TYR A 83 -3.48 1.88 12.30
C TYR A 83 -3.03 1.61 13.74
N HIS A 84 -3.31 2.53 14.66
CA HIS A 84 -3.10 2.38 16.10
C HIS A 84 -4.28 1.66 16.77
N GLU A 85 -4.02 0.44 17.21
CA GLU A 85 -5.04 -0.45 17.78
C GLU A 85 -5.55 -0.02 19.16
N GLU A 86 -4.67 0.55 19.99
CA GLU A 86 -5.01 0.98 21.35
C GLU A 86 -5.98 2.17 21.33
N SER A 87 -5.70 3.16 20.49
CA SER A 87 -6.54 4.35 20.32
C SER A 87 -7.62 4.19 19.26
N ASN A 88 -7.68 3.03 18.59
CA ASN A 88 -8.55 2.78 17.44
C ASN A 88 -8.47 3.94 16.43
N ALA A 89 -7.27 4.33 15.98
CA ALA A 89 -7.08 5.54 15.17
C ALA A 89 -6.07 5.35 14.04
N CYS A 90 -6.15 6.17 13.00
CA CYS A 90 -5.13 6.24 11.95
C CYS A 90 -4.16 7.39 12.27
N SER A 91 -2.86 7.12 12.37
CA SER A 91 -1.85 8.17 12.66
C SER A 91 -1.77 9.23 11.57
N ILE A 92 -2.08 8.85 10.32
CA ILE A 92 -2.07 9.75 9.16
C ILE A 92 -3.49 10.17 8.76
N ARG A 93 -4.43 10.31 9.70
CA ARG A 93 -5.86 10.54 9.42
C ARG A 93 -6.15 11.64 8.39
N TYR A 94 -5.44 12.76 8.45
CA TYR A 94 -5.62 13.90 7.53
C TYR A 94 -4.75 13.81 6.28
N ALA A 95 -3.68 13.01 6.33
CA ALA A 95 -2.79 12.72 5.21
C ALA A 95 -3.05 11.34 4.59
N ARG A 96 -4.17 10.68 4.89
CA ARG A 96 -4.41 9.30 4.44
C ARG A 96 -4.41 9.22 2.90
N PRO A 97 -3.99 8.07 2.31
CA PRO A 97 -4.07 7.85 0.87
C PRO A 97 -5.47 8.13 0.32
N ILE A 98 -5.57 8.56 -0.93
CA ILE A 98 -6.85 8.87 -1.56
C ILE A 98 -7.78 7.65 -1.59
N SER A 99 -7.23 6.44 -1.73
CA SER A 99 -7.96 5.18 -1.60
C SER A 99 -8.71 5.06 -0.25
N CYS A 100 -8.14 5.58 0.84
CA CYS A 100 -8.76 5.63 2.17
C CYS A 100 -9.76 6.77 2.33
N ARG A 101 -9.67 7.83 1.52
CA ARG A 101 -10.62 8.95 1.52
C ARG A 101 -11.92 8.59 0.82
N THR A 102 -11.85 7.71 -0.18
CA THR A 102 -13.00 7.29 -0.99
C THR A 102 -13.76 6.12 -0.37
N PHE A 103 -13.08 5.27 0.43
CA PHE A 103 -13.71 4.10 1.05
C PHE A 103 -15.00 4.43 1.84
N PRO A 104 -16.09 3.65 1.66
CA PRO A 104 -16.20 2.43 0.84
C PRO A 104 -16.60 2.69 -0.62
N LEU A 105 -16.84 3.94 -1.02
CA LEU A 105 -17.22 4.28 -2.39
C LEU A 105 -16.01 4.18 -3.33
N GLN A 106 -16.22 3.57 -4.49
CA GLN A 106 -15.20 3.44 -5.52
C GLN A 106 -15.83 3.74 -6.88
N PHE A 107 -15.04 4.32 -7.79
CA PHE A 107 -15.42 4.48 -9.19
C PHE A 107 -14.73 3.38 -10.02
N ALA A 108 -15.50 2.64 -10.81
CA ALA A 108 -15.02 1.52 -11.62
C ALA A 108 -14.81 1.90 -13.10
N GLY A 109 -14.67 3.19 -13.41
CA GLY A 109 -14.48 3.71 -14.77
C GLY A 109 -15.78 4.15 -15.45
N GLU A 110 -16.90 3.50 -15.14
CA GLU A 110 -18.22 3.88 -15.66
C GLU A 110 -19.25 4.12 -14.55
N ASN A 111 -19.18 3.31 -13.49
CA ASN A 111 -20.17 3.29 -12.42
C ASN A 111 -19.52 3.40 -11.05
N PHE A 112 -20.28 3.94 -10.10
CA PHE A 112 -19.90 3.94 -8.68
C PHE A 112 -20.35 2.64 -8.01
N VAL A 113 -19.44 2.03 -7.26
CA VAL A 113 -19.67 0.78 -6.53
C VAL A 113 -19.22 0.91 -5.07
N LEU A 114 -19.75 0.03 -4.21
CA LEU A 114 -19.27 -0.10 -2.83
C LEU A 114 -18.27 -1.23 -2.77
N SER A 115 -17.01 -0.89 -2.50
CA SER A 115 -15.93 -1.85 -2.26
C SER A 115 -16.15 -2.70 -1.02
N ASN A 116 -16.92 -2.20 -0.04
CA ASN A 116 -17.35 -2.95 1.13
C ASN A 116 -18.78 -2.55 1.50
N LYS A 117 -19.73 -3.46 1.28
CA LYS A 117 -21.16 -3.25 1.56
C LYS A 117 -21.51 -3.34 3.05
N GLU A 118 -20.63 -3.92 3.85
CA GLU A 118 -20.81 -4.14 5.29
C GLU A 118 -20.19 -3.04 6.15
N CYS A 119 -19.63 -1.99 5.50
CA CYS A 119 -19.05 -0.89 6.23
C CYS A 119 -20.10 -0.23 7.14
N SER A 120 -19.86 -0.25 8.45
CA SER A 120 -20.77 0.26 9.49
C SER A 120 -21.22 1.72 9.35
N GLY A 121 -20.55 2.51 8.50
CA GLY A 121 -20.93 3.89 8.19
C GLY A 121 -21.98 4.01 7.08
N ILE A 122 -22.28 2.95 6.33
CA ILE A 122 -23.27 2.95 5.25
C ILE A 122 -24.67 3.11 5.83
N GLY A 123 -25.48 3.96 5.20
CA GLY A 123 -26.85 4.27 5.62
C GLY A 123 -26.91 5.15 6.88
N LYS A 124 -25.78 5.62 7.39
CA LYS A 124 -25.72 6.52 8.55
C LYS A 124 -25.47 7.96 8.12
N GLY A 125 -26.18 8.87 8.78
CA GLY A 125 -26.07 10.31 8.55
C GLY A 125 -26.87 10.78 7.33
N GLU A 126 -27.02 12.09 7.23
CA GLU A 126 -27.55 12.74 6.04
C GLU A 126 -26.39 13.11 5.12
N VAL A 127 -26.50 12.80 3.83
CA VAL A 127 -25.53 13.23 2.83
C VAL A 127 -26.11 14.42 2.09
N ALA A 128 -25.58 15.60 2.39
CA ALA A 128 -25.85 16.80 1.62
C ALA A 128 -25.43 16.60 0.15
N ARG A 129 -26.11 17.28 -0.77
CA ARG A 129 -25.83 17.16 -2.21
C ARG A 129 -24.36 17.46 -2.55
N ASP A 130 -23.76 18.42 -1.86
CA ASP A 130 -22.36 18.81 -2.06
C ASP A 130 -21.40 17.75 -1.53
N ALA A 131 -21.69 17.15 -0.38
CA ALA A 131 -20.90 16.03 0.16
C ALA A 131 -20.94 14.80 -0.77
N LEU A 132 -22.10 14.51 -1.39
CA LEU A 132 -22.20 13.44 -2.39
C LEU A 132 -21.36 13.75 -3.64
N LYS A 133 -21.38 15.01 -4.10
CA LYS A 133 -20.60 15.46 -5.24
C LYS A 133 -19.11 15.36 -4.95
N GLU A 134 -18.66 15.79 -3.78
CA GLU A 134 -17.27 15.69 -3.34
C GLU A 134 -16.81 14.23 -3.26
N ALA A 135 -17.63 13.34 -2.68
CA ALA A 135 -17.31 11.92 -2.59
C ALA A 135 -17.13 11.28 -3.98
N ARG A 136 -17.99 11.63 -4.94
CA ARG A 136 -17.90 11.16 -6.34
C ARG A 136 -16.66 11.69 -7.04
N ASN A 137 -16.41 13.00 -6.96
CA ASN A 137 -15.23 13.62 -7.54
C ASN A 137 -13.94 13.00 -6.98
N THR A 138 -13.91 12.72 -5.67
CA THR A 138 -12.75 12.09 -5.03
C THR A 138 -12.57 10.65 -5.51
N ALA A 139 -13.65 9.88 -5.70
CA ALA A 139 -13.60 8.52 -6.22
C ALA A 139 -13.16 8.46 -7.70
N GLU A 140 -13.60 9.40 -8.52
CA GLU A 140 -13.11 9.55 -9.90
C GLU A 140 -11.63 9.93 -9.94
N LEU A 141 -11.21 10.85 -9.06
CA LEU A 141 -9.81 11.24 -8.92
C LEU A 141 -8.94 10.06 -8.49
N GLU A 142 -9.38 9.28 -7.49
CA GLU A 142 -8.70 8.05 -7.06
C GLU A 142 -8.52 7.09 -8.22
N PHE A 143 -9.59 6.83 -9.00
CA PHE A 143 -9.52 5.96 -10.15
C PHE A 143 -8.50 6.45 -11.19
N LYS A 144 -8.50 7.75 -11.49
CA LYS A 144 -7.54 8.36 -12.42
C LYS A 144 -6.10 8.22 -11.92
N GLU A 145 -5.84 8.62 -10.68
CA GLU A 145 -4.49 8.59 -10.11
C GLU A 145 -3.96 7.17 -9.95
N ARG A 146 -4.85 6.21 -9.64
CA ARG A 146 -4.50 4.80 -9.56
C ARG A 146 -4.08 4.26 -10.93
N LEU A 147 -4.86 4.53 -11.98
CA LEU A 147 -4.49 4.14 -13.35
C LEU A 147 -3.19 4.79 -13.82
N GLU A 148 -2.98 6.06 -13.49
CA GLU A 148 -1.72 6.76 -13.80
C GLU A 148 -0.54 6.09 -13.09
N THR A 149 -0.70 5.79 -11.79
CA THR A 149 0.32 5.10 -10.99
C THR A 149 0.62 3.72 -11.56
N GLU A 150 -0.39 2.89 -11.82
CA GLU A 150 -0.24 1.53 -12.38
C GLU A 150 0.52 1.55 -13.72
N LYS A 151 0.28 2.56 -14.58
CA LYS A 151 0.95 2.68 -15.88
C LYS A 151 2.38 3.20 -15.79
N THR A 152 2.67 4.07 -14.83
CA THR A 152 3.97 4.76 -14.73
C THR A 152 4.95 4.02 -13.82
N LEU A 153 4.45 3.34 -12.78
CA LEU A 153 5.29 2.72 -11.75
C LEU A 153 6.27 1.67 -12.31
N PRO A 154 5.92 0.79 -13.27
CA PRO A 154 6.88 -0.16 -13.83
C PRO A 154 8.09 0.53 -14.46
N GLY A 155 7.87 1.61 -15.22
CA GLY A 155 8.95 2.38 -15.83
C GLY A 155 9.85 3.05 -14.80
N LEU A 156 9.26 3.65 -13.75
CA LEU A 156 10.02 4.24 -12.64
C LEU A 156 10.84 3.18 -11.90
N TYR A 157 10.25 2.01 -11.64
CA TYR A 157 10.95 0.89 -11.01
C TYR A 157 12.15 0.43 -11.83
N THR A 158 12.01 0.29 -13.16
CA THR A 158 13.14 -0.05 -14.05
C THR A 158 14.25 0.99 -13.99
N VAL A 159 13.91 2.29 -13.94
CA VAL A 159 14.91 3.37 -13.81
C VAL A 159 15.66 3.25 -12.48
N PHE A 160 14.96 3.05 -11.36
CA PHE A 160 15.59 2.90 -10.04
C PHE A 160 16.47 1.65 -9.96
N MET A 161 15.99 0.51 -10.46
CA MET A 161 16.78 -0.72 -10.52
C MET A 161 18.04 -0.55 -11.38
N SER A 162 17.92 0.12 -12.52
CA SER A 162 19.06 0.40 -13.39
C SER A 162 20.11 1.28 -12.70
N LEU A 163 19.67 2.27 -11.91
CA LEU A 163 20.57 3.10 -11.11
C LEU A 163 21.27 2.29 -10.02
N MET A 164 20.53 1.47 -9.27
CA MET A 164 21.09 0.61 -8.22
C MET A 164 22.13 -0.38 -8.79
N LEU A 165 21.85 -0.98 -9.95
CA LEU A 165 22.80 -1.89 -10.61
C LEU A 165 24.08 -1.16 -11.06
N ARG A 166 23.97 0.07 -11.58
CA ARG A 166 25.13 0.89 -11.95
C ARG A 166 25.97 1.26 -10.73
N GLN A 167 25.32 1.73 -9.65
CA GLN A 167 26.01 2.06 -8.40
C GLN A 167 26.69 0.85 -7.77
N SER A 168 26.05 -0.32 -7.80
CA SER A 168 26.65 -1.59 -7.35
C SER A 168 27.87 -1.96 -8.20
N ALA A 169 27.77 -1.86 -9.52
CA ALA A 169 28.89 -2.13 -10.43
C ALA A 169 30.06 -1.15 -10.25
N GLU A 170 29.78 0.13 -9.95
CA GLU A 170 30.81 1.14 -9.64
C GLU A 170 31.48 0.85 -8.29
N ALA A 171 30.70 0.58 -7.23
CA ALA A 171 31.24 0.22 -5.93
C ALA A 171 32.15 -1.03 -6.00
N MET A 172 31.79 -2.02 -6.84
CA MET A 172 32.62 -3.21 -7.07
C MET A 172 33.95 -2.92 -7.79
N LYS A 173 34.02 -1.84 -8.59
CA LYS A 173 35.26 -1.41 -9.26
C LYS A 173 36.25 -0.77 -8.29
N ASP A 174 35.74 -0.04 -7.30
CA ASP A 174 36.54 0.69 -6.31
C ASP A 174 36.99 -0.20 -5.12
N LEU A 175 36.59 -1.47 -5.09
CA LEU A 175 37.11 -2.44 -4.15
C LEU A 175 38.60 -2.74 -4.42
N SER A 176 39.40 -2.72 -3.36
CA SER A 176 40.77 -3.24 -3.39
C SER A 176 40.76 -4.74 -3.70
N ASP A 177 41.87 -5.27 -4.23
CA ASP A 177 42.00 -6.71 -4.50
C ASP A 177 41.88 -7.56 -3.23
N GLU A 178 42.17 -7.00 -2.04
CA GLU A 178 41.93 -7.67 -0.75
C GLU A 178 40.44 -7.75 -0.41
N ASP A 179 39.68 -6.67 -0.63
CA ASP A 179 38.25 -6.65 -0.33
C ASP A 179 37.45 -7.52 -1.30
N ARG A 180 37.86 -7.59 -2.58
CA ARG A 180 37.30 -8.55 -3.55
C ARG A 180 37.50 -9.98 -3.10
N LYS A 181 38.73 -10.35 -2.68
CA LYS A 181 39.01 -11.70 -2.18
C LYS A 181 38.20 -12.05 -0.95
N ARG A 182 38.00 -11.09 -0.02
CA ARG A 182 37.14 -11.31 1.16
C ARG A 182 35.68 -11.55 0.77
N ILE A 183 35.17 -10.80 -0.20
CA ILE A 183 33.80 -10.97 -0.70
C ILE A 183 33.63 -12.34 -1.38
N ASP A 184 34.59 -12.75 -2.23
CA ASP A 184 34.58 -14.05 -2.88
C ASP A 184 34.69 -15.20 -1.88
N GLU A 185 35.50 -15.07 -0.83
CA GLU A 185 35.63 -16.05 0.24
C GLU A 185 34.34 -16.18 1.08
N ILE A 186 33.61 -15.08 1.29
CA ILE A 186 32.30 -15.09 1.97
C ILE A 186 31.23 -15.75 1.08
N MET A 187 31.21 -15.45 -0.23
CA MET A 187 30.27 -16.01 -1.19
C MET A 187 30.46 -17.53 -1.36
N SER A 188 31.72 -17.97 -1.49
CA SER A 188 32.08 -19.38 -1.65
C SER A 188 31.85 -20.22 -0.38
N ARG A 189 31.98 -19.62 0.81
CA ARG A 189 31.60 -20.27 2.08
C ARG A 189 30.09 -20.46 2.19
N ARG A 190 29.27 -19.52 1.67
CA ARG A 190 27.80 -19.65 1.69
C ARG A 190 27.30 -20.77 0.77
N SER A 191 27.84 -20.88 -0.44
CA SER A 191 27.48 -21.96 -1.38
C SER A 191 27.87 -23.35 -0.87
N SER A 192 29.01 -23.47 -0.18
CA SER A 192 29.47 -24.75 0.39
C SER A 192 28.75 -25.15 1.68
N SER A 193 28.13 -24.20 2.39
CA SER A 193 27.29 -24.50 3.55
C SER A 193 25.84 -24.88 3.21
N GLU A 194 25.35 -24.59 2.00
CA GLU A 194 24.01 -25.01 1.55
C GLU A 194 24.01 -26.40 0.90
N GLU A 195 25.13 -26.86 0.34
CA GLU A 195 25.27 -28.23 -0.19
C GLU A 195 25.47 -29.30 0.92
N GLY A 196 25.71 -28.89 2.17
CA GLY A 196 25.99 -29.79 3.30
C GLY A 196 24.82 -30.15 4.22
N GLN A 197 23.61 -29.59 4.02
CA GLN A 197 22.44 -29.85 4.90
C GLN A 197 21.29 -30.62 4.23
N GLY A 198 21.49 -31.16 3.02
CA GLY A 198 20.48 -31.93 2.28
C GLY A 198 20.59 -33.46 2.38
N ALA A 199 21.53 -34.01 3.15
CA ALA A 199 21.80 -35.45 3.15
C ALA A 199 22.09 -36.01 4.55
N GLU A 200 21.11 -35.97 5.46
CA GLU A 200 21.02 -36.91 6.59
C GLU A 200 19.70 -36.71 7.38
N SER A 201 18.65 -37.45 7.01
CA SER A 201 17.67 -38.03 7.96
C SER A 201 16.67 -38.89 7.18
N GLY A 202 17.10 -40.11 6.86
CA GLY A 202 16.24 -41.19 6.38
C GLY A 202 16.71 -42.47 7.04
N ASP A 203 16.14 -42.76 8.21
CA ASP A 203 15.93 -44.09 8.79
C ASP A 203 14.77 -44.01 9.78
#